data_AF-A0A6I4ZQE8-F1
#
_entry.id   AF-A0A6I4ZQE8-F1
#
_cell.length_a   1.000
_cell.length_b   1.000
_cell.length_c   1.000
_cell.angle_alpha   90.00
_cell.angle_beta   90.00
_cell.angle_gamma   90.00
#
_symmetry.space_group_name_H-M   'P 1'
#
loop_
_entity.id
_entity.type
_entity.pdbx_description
1 polymer ?
#
loop_
_entity_poly.entity_id
_entity_poly.type
_entity_poly.pdbx_seq_one_letter_code
_entity_poly.pdbx_strand_id
1 'polypeptide(L)'
;MDEQVRWVTKAEAVRELEVSLSTLDRKIRRGEIEVRREGRRVYVRLEGPTYVSDDELLRRSLAREDKLQRRLWELDGRASKLERERDEARESASAGRQAYEEMEEADRKERTAHGRTKRLAMRLGLAATALFVICALVTWQLLT
;
A
#
# COMPACT_ATOMS: atom_id res chain seq x y z
N MET A 1 -6.93 36.48 46.17
CA MET A 1 -7.33 37.08 44.89
C MET A 1 -8.79 36.72 44.72
N ASP A 2 -9.68 37.70 44.79
CA ASP A 2 -11.12 37.47 44.81
C ASP A 2 -11.60 36.97 43.45
N GLU A 3 -12.25 35.82 43.46
CA GLU A 3 -12.85 35.17 42.30
C GLU A 3 -14.05 36.01 41.84
N GLN A 4 -13.84 36.91 40.87
CA GLN A 4 -14.91 37.72 40.30
C GLN A 4 -15.79 36.84 39.41
N VAL A 5 -16.86 36.32 39.99
CA VAL A 5 -17.93 35.64 39.26
C VAL A 5 -18.69 36.67 38.43
N ARG A 6 -18.62 36.56 37.10
CA ARG A 6 -19.32 37.47 36.17
C ARG A 6 -20.45 36.74 35.46
N TRP A 7 -21.64 37.33 35.48
CA TRP A 7 -22.79 36.86 34.69
C TRP A 7 -22.86 37.63 33.38
N VAL A 8 -22.69 36.94 32.26
CA VAL A 8 -22.72 37.54 30.91
C VAL A 8 -23.81 36.91 30.06
N THR A 9 -24.22 37.57 28.98
CA THR A 9 -25.17 36.98 28.04
C THR A 9 -24.55 35.80 27.28
N LYS A 10 -25.38 34.89 26.75
CA LYS A 10 -24.87 33.81 25.88
C LYS A 10 -23.98 34.29 24.72
N ALA A 11 -24.31 35.43 24.13
CA ALA A 11 -23.54 36.00 23.01
C ALA A 11 -22.18 36.55 23.46
N GLU A 12 -22.08 37.06 24.68
CA GLU A 12 -20.81 37.45 25.29
C GLU A 12 -19.99 36.24 25.71
N ALA A 13 -20.63 35.22 26.33
CA ALA A 13 -19.96 33.97 26.69
C ALA A 13 -19.35 33.24 25.47
N VAL A 14 -20.03 33.24 24.33
CA VAL A 14 -19.49 32.70 23.06
C VAL A 14 -18.23 33.44 22.62
N ARG A 15 -18.22 34.77 22.76
CA ARG A 15 -17.08 35.62 22.37
C ARG A 15 -15.91 35.48 23.33
N GLU A 16 -16.18 35.47 24.64
CA GLU A 16 -15.13 35.39 25.66
C GLU A 16 -14.51 33.99 25.79
N LEU A 17 -15.27 32.93 25.54
CA LEU A 17 -14.77 31.54 25.60
C LEU A 17 -14.25 31.04 24.24
N GLU A 18 -14.37 31.82 23.17
CA GLU A 18 -14.02 31.43 21.79
C GLU A 18 -14.61 30.08 21.34
N VAL A 19 -15.82 29.74 21.81
CA VAL A 19 -16.52 28.49 21.47
C VAL A 19 -17.77 28.76 20.63
N SER A 20 -18.14 27.83 19.77
CA SER A 20 -19.41 27.92 19.05
C SER A 20 -20.62 27.93 20.01
N LEU A 21 -21.72 28.58 19.60
CA LEU A 21 -22.98 28.58 20.36
C LEU A 21 -23.48 27.14 20.64
N SER A 22 -23.30 26.23 19.68
CA SER A 22 -23.65 24.82 19.83
C SER A 22 -22.82 24.09 20.89
N THR A 23 -21.54 24.44 21.02
CA THR A 23 -20.65 23.92 22.06
C THR A 23 -21.05 24.48 23.42
N LEU A 24 -21.33 25.79 23.50
CA LEU A 24 -21.81 26.42 24.73
C LEU A 24 -23.14 25.80 25.20
N ASP A 25 -24.11 25.61 24.30
CA ASP A 25 -25.38 24.97 24.63
C ASP A 25 -25.22 23.52 25.09
N ARG A 26 -24.25 22.79 24.54
CA ARG A 26 -23.94 21.43 24.98
C ARG A 26 -23.39 21.43 26.41
N LYS A 27 -22.49 22.36 26.73
CA LYS A 27 -21.94 22.50 28.09
C LYS A 27 -23.03 22.86 29.11
N ILE A 28 -23.94 23.77 28.74
CA ILE A 28 -25.10 24.14 29.56
C ILE A 28 -26.01 22.92 29.79
N ARG A 29 -26.33 22.14 28.75
CA ARG A 29 -27.16 20.92 28.87
C ARG A 29 -26.53 19.85 29.75
N ARG A 30 -25.20 19.78 29.78
CA ARG A 30 -24.44 18.85 30.62
C ARG A 30 -24.28 19.33 32.07
N GLY A 31 -24.75 20.54 32.39
CA GLY A 31 -24.57 21.13 33.72
C GLY A 31 -23.14 21.56 34.02
N GLU A 32 -22.27 21.64 33.00
CA GLU A 32 -20.87 22.07 33.15
C GLU A 32 -20.75 23.58 33.37
N ILE A 33 -21.82 24.34 33.09
CA ILE A 33 -21.85 25.80 33.21
C ILE A 33 -23.17 26.22 33.86
N GLU A 34 -23.08 27.04 34.90
CA GLU A 34 -24.26 27.61 35.55
C GLU A 34 -24.91 28.67 34.65
N VAL A 35 -26.25 28.61 34.60
CA VAL A 35 -27.05 29.56 33.84
C VAL A 35 -28.15 30.15 34.71
N ARG A 36 -28.36 31.45 34.58
CA ARG A 36 -29.44 32.19 35.24
C ARG A 36 -30.40 32.71 34.17
N ARG A 37 -31.70 32.49 34.38
CA ARG A 37 -32.75 33.03 33.51
C ARG A 37 -33.40 34.23 34.17
N GLU A 38 -33.45 35.34 33.45
CA GLU A 38 -34.14 36.55 33.88
C GLU A 38 -35.10 36.97 32.76
N GLY A 39 -36.39 36.67 32.95
CA GLY A 39 -37.41 36.81 31.90
C GLY A 39 -37.07 36.01 30.65
N ARG A 40 -36.94 36.70 29.51
CA ARG A 40 -36.58 36.10 28.21
C ARG A 40 -35.06 36.02 27.97
N ARG A 41 -34.22 36.48 28.90
CA ARG A 41 -32.77 36.53 28.76
C ARG A 41 -32.10 35.39 29.54
N VAL A 42 -31.04 34.83 28.95
CA VAL A 42 -30.22 33.78 29.57
C VAL A 42 -28.82 34.33 29.81
N TYR A 43 -28.42 34.30 31.07
CA TYR A 43 -27.09 34.67 31.53
C TYR A 43 -26.30 33.41 31.87
N VAL A 44 -25.02 33.46 31.57
CA VAL A 44 -24.05 32.38 31.73
C VAL A 44 -23.05 32.85 32.78
N ARG A 45 -22.81 32.03 33.80
CA ARG A 45 -21.75 32.28 34.76
C ARG A 45 -20.42 31.99 34.09
N LEU A 46 -19.59 33.02 33.97
CA LEU A 46 -18.17 32.85 33.68
C LEU A 46 -17.44 32.95 35.02
N GLU A 47 -16.85 31.84 35.42
CA GLU A 47 -15.78 31.87 36.41
C GLU A 47 -14.53 32.38 35.69
N GLY A 48 -13.68 33.12 36.41
CA GLY A 48 -12.59 33.96 35.87
C GLY A 48 -11.66 33.24 34.86
N PRO A 49 -10.76 34.00 34.21
CA PRO A 49 -10.10 33.56 32.99
C PRO A 49 -9.51 32.17 33.19
N THR A 50 -9.87 31.22 32.32
CA THR A 50 -9.12 29.99 32.16
C THR A 50 -7.79 30.36 31.53
N TYR A 51 -6.91 31.01 32.30
CA TYR A 51 -5.55 31.29 31.92
C TYR A 51 -4.85 29.94 31.92
N VAL A 52 -4.98 29.22 30.81
CA VAL A 52 -4.12 28.07 30.56
C VAL A 52 -2.74 28.68 30.39
N SER A 53 -1.91 28.55 31.41
CA SER A 53 -0.52 29.02 31.39
C SER A 53 0.13 28.59 30.07
N ASP A 54 0.92 29.47 29.45
CA ASP A 54 1.68 29.17 28.24
C ASP A 54 2.51 27.88 28.39
N ASP A 55 2.97 27.58 29.60
CA ASP A 55 3.64 26.32 29.94
C ASP A 55 2.76 25.08 29.75
N GLU A 56 1.46 25.17 30.05
CA GLU A 56 0.54 24.05 29.85
C GLU A 56 0.16 23.86 28.38
N LEU A 57 0.06 24.96 27.62
CA LEU A 57 -0.08 24.90 26.16
C LEU A 57 1.17 24.29 25.51
N LEU A 58 2.37 24.70 25.94
CA LEU A 58 3.64 24.15 25.49
C LEU A 58 3.75 22.65 25.81
N ARG A 59 3.42 22.21 27.03
CA ARG A 59 3.43 20.78 27.39
C ARG A 59 2.48 19.96 26.51
N ARG A 60 1.28 20.46 26.24
CA ARG A 60 0.32 19.78 25.35
C ARG A 60 0.79 19.76 23.90
N SER A 61 1.45 20.82 23.43
CA SER A 61 2.03 20.87 22.09
C SER A 61 3.18 19.88 21.94
N LEU A 62 4.13 19.90 22.88
CA LEU A 62 5.27 18.97 22.91
C LEU A 62 4.80 17.51 22.98
N ALA A 63 3.78 17.20 23.80
CA ALA A 63 3.21 15.86 23.85
C ALA A 63 2.53 15.42 22.53
N ARG A 64 1.96 16.37 21.77
CA ARG A 64 1.41 16.10 20.43
C ARG A 64 2.53 15.88 19.42
N GLU A 65 3.57 16.70 19.43
CA GLU A 65 4.73 16.55 18.55
C GLU A 65 5.43 15.21 18.77
N ASP A 66 5.64 14.82 20.02
CA ASP A 66 6.28 13.54 20.38
C ASP A 66 5.47 12.33 19.88
N LYS A 67 4.13 12.44 19.93
CA LYS A 67 3.23 11.43 19.36
C LYS A 67 3.28 11.41 17.84
N LEU A 68 3.39 12.56 17.19
CA LEU A 68 3.52 12.66 15.74
C LEU A 68 4.86 12.10 15.26
N GLN A 69 5.96 12.38 15.97
CA GLN A 69 7.28 11.83 15.67
C GLN A 69 7.30 10.30 15.78
N ARG A 70 6.70 9.72 16.83
CA ARG A 70 6.54 8.26 16.93
C ARG A 70 5.79 7.66 15.76
N ARG A 71 4.69 8.29 15.34
CA ARG A 71 3.92 7.84 14.17
C ARG A 71 4.72 7.94 12.88
N LEU A 72 5.50 9.00 12.70
CA LEU A 72 6.38 9.15 11.54
C LEU A 72 7.41 8.04 11.49
N TRP A 73 8.03 7.70 12.62
CA TRP A 73 9.00 6.61 12.69
C TRP A 73 8.36 5.24 12.38
N GLU A 74 7.17 4.97 12.89
CA GLU A 74 6.42 3.75 12.57
C GLU A 74 6.07 3.66 11.07
N LEU A 75 5.68 4.78 10.45
CA LEU A 75 5.38 4.84 9.02
C LEU A 75 6.63 4.63 8.18
N ASP A 76 7.76 5.22 8.56
CA ASP A 76 9.05 5.06 7.88
C ASP A 76 9.55 3.61 7.96
N GLY A 77 9.41 2.97 9.12
CA GLY A 77 9.71 1.55 9.30
C GLY A 77 8.83 0.64 8.43
N ARG A 78 7.53 0.98 8.29
CA ARG A 78 6.61 0.26 7.38
C ARG A 78 6.96 0.47 5.91
N ALA A 79 7.31 1.69 5.51
CA ALA A 79 7.71 2.00 4.14
C ALA A 79 8.96 1.21 3.74
N SER A 80 9.97 1.17 4.62
CA SER A 80 11.19 0.36 4.42
C SER A 80 10.90 -1.13 4.29
N LYS A 81 9.90 -1.65 5.04
CA LYS A 81 9.49 -3.05 4.91
C LYS A 81 8.82 -3.33 3.56
N LEU A 82 7.89 -2.46 3.14
CA LEU A 82 7.21 -2.58 1.84
C LEU A 82 8.19 -2.48 0.67
N GLU A 83 9.23 -1.64 0.79
CA GLU A 83 10.28 -1.54 -0.23
C GLU A 83 11.06 -2.85 -0.36
N ARG A 84 11.46 -3.47 0.76
CA ARG A 84 12.10 -4.80 0.72
C ARG A 84 11.20 -5.87 0.10
N GLU A 85 9.93 -5.93 0.51
CA GLU A 85 8.97 -6.89 -0.05
C GLU A 85 8.76 -6.69 -1.57
N ARG A 86 8.74 -5.43 -2.03
CA ARG A 86 8.66 -5.09 -3.46
C ARG A 86 9.90 -5.58 -4.21
N ASP A 87 11.08 -5.38 -3.67
CA ASP A 87 12.32 -5.75 -4.33
C ASP A 87 12.51 -7.27 -4.35
N GLU A 88 12.16 -7.98 -3.27
CA GLU A 88 12.08 -9.44 -3.23
C GLU A 88 11.08 -9.99 -4.27
N ALA A 89 9.91 -9.36 -4.40
CA ALA A 89 8.92 -9.75 -5.41
C ALA A 89 9.43 -9.51 -6.83
N ARG A 90 10.19 -8.44 -7.07
CA ARG A 90 10.82 -8.15 -8.38
C ARG A 90 11.89 -9.17 -8.72
N GLU A 91 12.74 -9.52 -7.77
CA GLU A 91 13.78 -10.53 -7.94
C GLU A 91 13.18 -11.91 -8.22
N SER A 92 12.13 -12.29 -7.48
CA SER A 92 11.38 -13.52 -7.73
C SER A 92 10.75 -13.53 -9.12
N ALA A 93 10.15 -12.42 -9.55
CA ALA A 93 9.55 -12.29 -10.88
C ALA A 93 10.61 -12.28 -12.01
N SER A 94 11.82 -11.77 -11.78
CA SER A 94 12.92 -11.88 -12.75
C SER A 94 13.47 -13.30 -12.84
N ALA A 95 13.64 -13.98 -11.70
CA ALA A 95 14.10 -15.37 -11.66
C ALA A 95 13.10 -16.31 -12.35
N GLY A 96 11.80 -16.11 -12.12
CA GLY A 96 10.75 -16.88 -12.80
C GLY A 96 10.74 -16.66 -14.32
N ARG A 97 11.00 -15.44 -14.80
CA ARG A 97 11.12 -15.15 -16.23
C ARG A 97 12.35 -15.81 -16.87
N GLN A 98 13.51 -15.73 -16.22
CA GLN A 98 14.72 -16.40 -16.69
C GLN A 98 14.54 -17.91 -16.78
N ALA A 99 13.96 -18.53 -15.74
CA ALA A 99 13.68 -19.97 -15.74
C ALA A 99 12.72 -20.37 -16.88
N TYR A 100 11.73 -19.53 -17.19
CA TYR A 100 10.82 -19.77 -18.30
C TYR A 100 11.51 -19.62 -19.67
N GLU A 101 12.36 -18.61 -19.84
CA GLU A 101 13.16 -18.41 -21.06
C GLU A 101 14.13 -19.56 -21.30
N GLU A 102 14.82 -20.04 -20.26
CA GLU A 102 15.72 -21.20 -20.35
C GLU A 102 14.97 -22.48 -20.74
N MET A 103 13.77 -22.70 -20.18
CA MET A 103 12.92 -23.82 -20.55
C MET A 103 12.49 -23.73 -22.02
N GLU A 104 12.03 -22.56 -22.48
CA GLU A 104 11.65 -22.36 -23.89
C GLU A 104 12.83 -22.55 -24.86
N GLU A 105 14.03 -22.12 -24.48
CA GLU A 105 15.23 -22.35 -25.28
C GLU A 105 15.58 -23.83 -25.36
N ALA A 106 15.49 -24.55 -24.25
CA ALA A 106 15.71 -25.99 -24.21
C ALA A 106 14.71 -26.72 -25.13
N ASP A 107 13.43 -26.36 -25.04
CA ASP A 107 12.34 -26.92 -25.86
C ASP A 107 12.55 -26.65 -27.36
N ARG A 108 13.00 -25.44 -27.72
CA ARG A 108 13.37 -25.09 -29.11
C ARG A 108 14.57 -25.90 -29.59
N LYS A 109 15.61 -26.05 -28.77
CA LYS A 109 16.81 -26.84 -29.11
C LYS A 109 16.43 -28.31 -29.33
N GLU A 110 15.55 -28.86 -28.51
CA GLU A 110 15.08 -30.24 -28.66
C GLU A 110 14.25 -30.45 -29.93
N ARG A 111 13.30 -29.55 -30.23
CA ARG A 111 12.51 -29.61 -31.48
C ARG A 111 13.37 -29.50 -32.73
N THR A 112 14.38 -28.63 -32.73
CA THR A 112 15.30 -28.50 -33.88
C THR A 112 16.20 -29.72 -34.04
N ALA A 113 16.69 -30.31 -32.95
CA ALA A 113 17.45 -31.57 -32.97
C ALA A 113 16.59 -32.72 -33.52
N HIS A 114 15.35 -32.85 -33.03
CA HIS A 114 14.42 -33.88 -33.46
C HIS A 114 13.99 -33.69 -34.94
N GLY A 115 13.91 -32.45 -35.42
CA GLY A 115 13.70 -32.14 -36.83
C GLY A 115 14.89 -32.53 -37.72
N ARG A 116 16.12 -32.38 -37.24
CA ARG A 116 17.34 -32.77 -37.98
C ARG A 116 17.46 -34.28 -38.10
N THR A 117 17.19 -35.03 -37.03
CA THR A 117 17.22 -36.50 -37.05
C THR A 117 16.18 -37.08 -38.00
N LYS A 118 14.95 -36.53 -38.03
CA LYS A 118 13.91 -36.93 -38.99
C LYS A 118 14.34 -36.72 -40.45
N ARG A 119 14.98 -35.59 -40.78
CA ARG A 119 15.50 -35.34 -42.14
C ARG A 119 16.63 -36.28 -42.53
N LEU A 120 17.54 -36.58 -41.60
CA LEU A 120 18.61 -37.56 -41.81
C LEU A 120 18.05 -38.96 -42.05
N ALA A 121 17.08 -39.39 -41.24
CA ALA A 121 16.41 -40.67 -41.40
C ALA A 121 15.71 -40.80 -42.77
N MET A 122 15.01 -39.75 -43.23
CA MET A 122 14.42 -39.73 -44.57
C MET A 122 15.46 -39.88 -45.68
N ARG A 123 16.59 -39.16 -45.60
CA ARG A 123 17.66 -39.24 -46.61
C ARG A 123 18.29 -40.64 -46.67
N LEU A 124 18.54 -41.25 -45.51
CA LEU A 124 19.08 -42.61 -45.43
C LEU A 124 18.09 -43.65 -45.95
N GLY A 125 16.79 -43.51 -45.65
CA GLY A 125 15.75 -44.39 -46.20
C GLY A 125 15.63 -44.30 -47.72
N LEU A 126 15.75 -43.08 -48.28
CA LEU A 126 15.75 -42.86 -49.73
C LEU A 126 16.99 -43.46 -50.41
N ALA A 127 18.17 -43.33 -49.78
CA ALA A 127 19.39 -43.95 -50.29
C ALA A 127 19.32 -45.49 -50.25
N ALA A 128 18.78 -46.07 -49.17
CA ALA A 128 18.64 -47.52 -49.03
C ALA A 128 17.68 -48.11 -50.07
N THR A 129 16.54 -47.45 -50.32
CA THR A 129 15.60 -47.88 -51.37
C THR A 129 16.19 -47.77 -52.77
N ALA A 130 16.93 -46.70 -53.07
CA ALA A 130 17.64 -46.57 -54.34
C ALA A 130 18.67 -47.69 -54.56
N LEU A 131 19.49 -48.00 -53.53
CA LEU A 131 20.44 -49.11 -53.57
C LEU A 131 19.76 -50.46 -53.81
N PHE A 132 18.61 -50.70 -53.16
CA PHE A 132 17.84 -51.92 -53.34
C PHE A 132 17.35 -52.08 -54.79
N VAL A 133 16.83 -51.01 -55.39
CA VAL A 133 16.39 -51.01 -56.80
C VAL A 133 17.56 -51.28 -57.75
N ILE A 134 18.72 -50.66 -57.52
CA ILE A 134 19.93 -50.90 -58.33
C ILE A 134 20.37 -52.37 -58.22
N CYS A 135 20.40 -52.93 -57.00
CA CYS A 135 20.75 -54.33 -56.79
C CYS A 135 19.76 -55.28 -57.49
N ALA A 136 18.46 -55.00 -57.43
CA ALA A 136 17.43 -55.77 -58.12
C ALA A 136 17.59 -55.72 -59.65
N LEU A 137 17.95 -54.57 -60.21
CA LEU A 137 18.22 -54.42 -61.65
C LEU A 137 19.47 -55.18 -62.09
N VAL A 138 20.55 -55.12 -61.30
CA VAL A 138 21.81 -55.82 -61.61
C VAL A 138 21.62 -57.34 -61.53
N THR A 139 20.89 -57.82 -60.51
CA THR A 139 20.58 -59.26 -60.40
C THR A 139 19.70 -59.74 -61.54
N TRP A 140 18.72 -58.93 -61.97
CA TRP A 140 17.92 -59.26 -63.16
C TRP A 140 18.77 -59.36 -64.43
N GLN A 141 19.69 -58.41 -64.65
CA GLN A 141 20.60 -58.42 -65.81
C GLN A 141 21.54 -59.63 -65.86
N LEU A 142 21.94 -60.16 -64.70
CA LEU A 142 22.80 -61.35 -64.63
C LEU A 142 22.05 -62.66 -64.88
N LEU A 143 20.72 -62.64 -64.86
CA LEU A 143 19.85 -63.81 -65.05
C LEU A 143 19.29 -63.95 -66.47
N THR A 144 19.41 -62.91 -67.30
CA THR A 144 19.05 -62.89 -68.73
C THR A 144 20.26 -63.08 -69.62
#